data_AF-A0A8T4YME5-F1
#
_entry.id   AF-A0A8T4YME5-F1
#
_cell.length_a   1.000
_cell.length_b   1.000
_cell.length_c   1.000
_cell.angle_alpha   90.00
_cell.angle_beta   90.00
_cell.angle_gamma   90.00
#
_symmetry.space_group_name_H-M   'P 1'
#
loop_
_entity.id
_entity.type
_entity.pdbx_description
1 polymer ?
#
loop_
_entity_poly.entity_id
_entity_poly.type
_entity_poly.pdbx_seq_one_letter_code
_entity_poly.pdbx_strand_id
1 'polypeptide(L)'
;TDLKNAITLGIFPEFPNAEIHPIGNGSLSGAYLALLSLDKREEARKVAEKMVYVDLLVDIEFMEEYSNALYIPGNKKFFPSWTKKYATSSY
;
A
#
# COMPACT_ATOMS: atom_id res chain seq x y z
N THR A 1 1.64 -12.24 -6.93
CA THR A 1 2.80 -11.42 -6.53
C THR A 1 3.50 -12.08 -5.37
N ASP A 2 4.83 -12.17 -5.41
CA ASP A 2 5.60 -12.57 -4.22
C ASP A 2 5.71 -11.36 -3.29
N LEU A 3 4.98 -11.42 -2.18
CA LEU A 3 4.95 -10.34 -1.18
C LEU A 3 6.32 -10.08 -0.55
N LYS A 4 7.12 -11.12 -0.30
CA LYS A 4 8.44 -10.97 0.32
C LYS A 4 9.37 -10.17 -0.59
N ASN A 5 9.30 -10.42 -1.89
CA ASN A 5 10.07 -9.66 -2.87
C ASN A 5 9.58 -8.20 -2.97
N ALA A 6 8.27 -7.98 -2.96
CA ALA A 6 7.70 -6.63 -2.99
C ALA A 6 8.09 -5.81 -1.75
N ILE A 7 8.12 -6.43 -0.56
CA ILE A 7 8.62 -5.81 0.67
C ILE A 7 10.11 -5.54 0.57
N THR A 8 10.91 -6.49 0.05
CA THR A 8 12.36 -6.33 -0.12
C THR A 8 12.71 -5.16 -1.05
N LEU A 9 11.89 -4.92 -2.07
CA LEU A 9 12.04 -3.81 -3.01
C LEU A 9 11.49 -2.47 -2.48
N GLY A 10 10.87 -2.44 -1.30
CA GLY A 10 10.30 -1.22 -0.73
C GLY A 10 8.92 -0.84 -1.26
N ILE A 11 8.24 -1.72 -2.01
CA ILE A 11 6.90 -1.47 -2.56
C ILE A 11 5.84 -1.46 -1.45
N PHE A 12 6.01 -2.34 -0.46
CA PHE A 12 5.20 -2.39 0.75
C PHE A 12 6.12 -2.37 1.98
N PRO A 13 5.69 -1.76 3.10
CA PRO A 13 6.43 -1.87 4.34
C PRO A 13 6.34 -3.30 4.90
N GLU A 14 7.14 -3.60 5.93
CA GLU A 14 6.99 -4.86 6.65
C GLU A 14 5.71 -4.87 7.49
N PHE A 15 4.96 -5.97 7.43
CA PHE A 15 3.80 -6.21 8.27
C PHE A 15 3.98 -7.52 9.06
N PRO A 16 4.79 -7.54 10.15
CA PRO A 16 5.20 -8.77 10.83
C PRO A 16 4.05 -9.65 11.36
N ASN A 17 2.90 -9.04 11.66
CA ASN A 17 1.76 -9.70 12.29
C ASN A 17 0.48 -9.62 11.43
N ALA A 18 0.58 -9.27 10.15
CA ALA A 18 -0.59 -9.12 9.29
C ALA A 18 -0.84 -10.37 8.44
N GLU A 19 -2.12 -10.71 8.30
CA GLU A 19 -2.58 -11.62 7.25
C GLU A 19 -2.88 -10.80 5.98
N ILE A 20 -2.29 -11.19 4.87
CA ILE A 20 -2.38 -10.44 3.61
C ILE A 20 -3.17 -11.27 2.60
N HIS A 21 -4.30 -10.72 2.19
CA HIS A 21 -5.21 -11.35 1.23
C HIS A 21 -5.23 -10.56 -0.08
N PRO A 22 -4.73 -11.13 -1.19
CA PRO A 22 -4.85 -10.47 -2.48
C PRO A 22 -6.31 -10.49 -2.94
N ILE A 23 -6.86 -9.33 -3.26
CA ILE A 23 -8.24 -9.19 -3.74
C ILE A 23 -8.37 -9.31 -5.28
N GLY A 24 -7.25 -9.41 -5.99
CA GLY A 24 -7.22 -9.44 -7.45
C GLY A 24 -7.71 -8.12 -8.07
N ASN A 25 -8.49 -8.20 -9.14
CA ASN A 25 -9.05 -7.01 -9.79
C ASN A 25 -10.34 -6.55 -9.06
N GLY A 26 -10.15 -5.66 -8.09
CA GLY A 26 -11.24 -5.06 -7.33
C GLY A 26 -12.18 -4.20 -8.18
N SER A 27 -11.67 -3.54 -9.24
CA SER A 27 -12.50 -2.70 -10.13
C SER A 27 -13.51 -3.53 -10.90
N LEU A 28 -13.07 -4.62 -11.55
CA LEU A 28 -13.96 -5.52 -12.29
C LEU A 28 -14.95 -6.22 -11.36
N SER A 29 -14.45 -6.76 -10.23
CA SER A 29 -15.31 -7.43 -9.26
C SER A 29 -16.36 -6.48 -8.67
N GLY A 30 -15.98 -5.25 -8.36
CA GLY A 30 -16.90 -4.20 -7.91
C GLY A 30 -17.92 -3.81 -8.97
N ALA A 31 -17.51 -3.71 -10.24
CA ALA A 31 -18.42 -3.45 -11.36
C ALA A 31 -19.47 -4.55 -11.52
N TYR A 32 -19.08 -5.82 -11.42
CA TYR A 32 -20.02 -6.95 -11.42
C TYR A 32 -21.00 -6.86 -10.24
N LEU A 33 -20.52 -6.59 -9.03
CA LEU A 33 -21.39 -6.45 -7.85
C LEU A 33 -22.39 -5.31 -8.00
N ALA A 34 -21.93 -4.14 -8.48
CA ALA A 34 -22.79 -2.99 -8.72
C ALA A 34 -23.76 -3.22 -9.89
N LEU A 35 -23.41 -4.04 -10.88
CA LEU A 35 -24.29 -4.42 -11.98
C LEU A 35 -25.43 -5.34 -11.49
N LEU A 36 -25.10 -6.34 -10.68
CA LEU A 36 -26.03 -7.40 -10.25
C LEU A 36 -26.86 -7.03 -9.02
N SER A 37 -26.46 -6.03 -8.22
CA SER A 37 -27.16 -5.65 -6.99
C SER A 37 -27.31 -4.13 -6.86
N LEU A 38 -28.56 -3.68 -6.71
CA LEU A 38 -28.88 -2.27 -6.44
C LEU A 38 -28.35 -1.84 -5.07
N ASP A 39 -28.44 -2.71 -4.06
CA ASP A 39 -27.92 -2.41 -2.73
C ASP A 39 -26.41 -2.20 -2.75
N LYS A 40 -25.66 -3.04 -3.48
CA LYS A 40 -24.20 -2.88 -3.63
C LYS A 40 -23.83 -1.65 -4.44
N ARG A 41 -24.63 -1.29 -5.44
CA ARG A 41 -24.46 -0.03 -6.18
C ARG A 41 -24.65 1.18 -5.28
N GLU A 42 -25.66 1.14 -4.42
CA GLU A 42 -25.94 2.20 -3.45
C GLU A 42 -24.87 2.28 -2.35
N GLU A 43 -24.36 1.14 -1.90
CA GLU A 43 -23.21 1.08 -0.98
C GLU A 43 -21.97 1.75 -1.60
N ALA A 44 -21.65 1.42 -2.86
CA ALA A 44 -20.54 2.05 -3.58
C ALA A 44 -20.71 3.57 -3.72
N ARG A 45 -21.93 4.05 -3.98
CA ARG A 45 -22.25 5.49 -4.02
C ARG A 45 -21.96 6.16 -2.67
N LYS A 46 -22.43 5.57 -1.56
CA LYS A 46 -22.18 6.10 -0.20
C LYS A 46 -20.70 6.12 0.17
N VAL A 47 -19.92 5.14 -0.29
CA VAL A 47 -18.46 5.12 -0.10
C VAL A 47 -17.83 6.27 -0.88
N ALA A 48 -18.21 6.46 -2.14
CA ALA A 48 -17.70 7.55 -2.98
C ALA A 48 -17.99 8.94 -2.38
N GLU A 49 -19.18 9.13 -1.79
CA GLU A 49 -19.55 10.39 -1.12
C GLU A 49 -18.73 10.69 0.14
N LYS A 50 -18.12 9.67 0.75
CA LYS A 50 -17.26 9.81 1.93
C LYS A 50 -15.77 9.88 1.59
N MET A 51 -15.39 9.67 0.33
CA MET A 51 -13.99 9.73 -0.08
C MET A 51 -13.50 11.17 -0.06
N VAL A 52 -12.34 11.39 0.56
CA VAL A 52 -11.64 12.68 0.59
C VAL A 52 -10.47 12.61 -0.37
N TYR A 53 -10.38 13.58 -1.26
CA TYR A 53 -9.20 13.76 -2.11
C TYR A 53 -8.10 14.46 -1.33
N VAL A 54 -6.90 13.88 -1.35
CA VAL A 54 -5.68 14.47 -0.80
C VAL A 54 -4.74 14.76 -1.96
N ASP A 55 -4.40 16.04 -2.14
CA ASP A 55 -3.47 16.47 -3.18
C ASP A 55 -2.02 16.31 -2.70
N LEU A 56 -1.38 15.24 -3.17
CA LEU A 56 -0.01 14.90 -2.76
C LEU A 56 1.06 15.81 -3.37
N LEU A 57 0.75 16.57 -4.44
CA LEU A 57 1.74 17.43 -5.10
C LEU A 57 2.09 18.68 -4.31
N VAL A 58 1.20 19.09 -3.40
CA VAL A 58 1.38 20.27 -2.54
C VAL A 58 1.78 19.89 -1.12
N ASP A 59 1.86 18.60 -0.81
CA ASP A 59 2.22 18.08 0.48
C ASP A 59 3.75 17.89 0.59
N ILE A 60 4.38 18.71 1.43
CA ILE A 60 5.83 18.70 1.64
C ILE A 60 6.27 17.38 2.29
N GLU A 61 5.48 16.85 3.24
CA GLU A 61 5.81 15.59 3.92
C GLU A 61 5.78 14.42 2.93
N PHE A 62 4.84 14.42 1.99
CA PHE A 62 4.79 13.42 0.92
C PHE A 62 6.05 13.49 0.04
N MET A 63 6.49 14.68 -0.35
CA MET A 63 7.68 14.84 -1.19
C MET A 63 8.96 14.35 -0.49
N GLU A 64 9.08 14.57 0.82
CA GLU A 64 10.17 14.03 1.63
C GLU A 64 10.14 12.49 1.70
N GLU A 65 8.98 11.90 2.02
CA GLU A 65 8.85 10.44 2.09
C GLU A 65 8.99 9.77 0.71
N TYR A 66 8.56 10.42 -0.38
CA TYR A 66 8.80 9.96 -1.75
C TYR A 66 10.30 9.91 -2.07
N SER A 67 11.04 10.97 -1.73
CA SER A 67 12.50 11.01 -1.90
C SER A 67 13.20 9.89 -1.09
N ASN A 68 12.77 9.68 0.16
CA ASN A 68 13.29 8.59 1.00
C ASN A 68 13.00 7.20 0.40
N ALA A 69 11.85 7.03 -0.25
CA ALA A 69 11.44 5.76 -0.86
C ALA A 69 12.24 5.41 -2.14
N LEU A 70 12.95 6.37 -2.76
CA LEU A 70 13.81 6.09 -3.92
C LEU A 70 15.03 5.22 -3.55
N TYR A 71 15.44 5.21 -2.29
CA TYR A 71 16.53 4.36 -1.80
C TYR A 71 15.95 3.08 -1.21
N ILE A 72 16.21 1.93 -1.85
CA ILE A 72 15.63 0.64 -1.41
C ILE A 72 16.21 0.21 -0.05
N PRO A 73 15.37 -0.25 0.91
CA PRO A 73 13.92 -0.47 0.80
C PRO A 73 13.05 0.75 1.14
N GLY A 74 13.66 1.87 1.49
CA GLY A 74 13.01 3.12 1.91
C GLY A 74 13.42 3.47 3.32
N ASN A 75 12.55 4.16 4.05
CA ASN A 75 12.80 4.53 5.44
C ASN A 75 12.90 3.27 6.33
N LYS A 76 14.07 3.03 6.93
CA LYS A 76 14.39 1.87 7.77
C LYS A 76 13.40 1.61 8.91
N LYS A 77 12.68 2.65 9.38
CA LYS A 77 11.62 2.52 10.40
C LYS A 77 10.53 1.53 10.01
N PHE A 78 10.28 1.36 8.70
CA PHE A 78 9.29 0.46 8.14
C PHE A 78 9.83 -0.93 7.76
N PHE A 79 11.14 -1.16 7.90
CA PHE A 79 11.81 -2.41 7.49
C PHE A 79 12.73 -2.95 8.60
N PRO A 80 12.17 -3.33 9.76
CA PRO A 80 12.95 -3.79 10.91
C PRO A 80 13.71 -5.09 10.66
N SER A 81 13.18 -6.02 9.87
CA SER A 81 13.88 -7.28 9.55
C SER A 81 15.02 -7.08 8.56
N TRP A 82 14.84 -6.22 7.55
CA TRP A 82 15.88 -5.85 6.59
C TRP A 82 17.08 -5.22 7.31
N THR A 83 16.82 -4.27 8.21
CA THR A 83 17.87 -3.59 8.97
C THR A 83 18.70 -4.57 9.80
N LYS A 84 18.07 -5.54 10.47
CA LYS A 84 18.80 -6.57 11.23
C LYS A 84 19.68 -7.46 10.35
N LYS A 85 19.24 -7.76 9.13
CA LYS A 85 19.96 -8.64 8.20
C LYS A 85 21.19 -7.98 7.58
N TYR A 86 21.10 -6.69 7.24
CA TYR A 86 22.16 -6.00 6.49
C TYR A 86 22.99 -5.01 7.35
N ALA A 87 22.60 -4.71 8.59
CA ALA A 87 23.43 -3.91 9.50
C ALA A 87 24.68 -4.66 10.00
N THR A 88 24.67 -6.00 9.99
CA THR A 88 25.76 -6.85 10.51
C THR A 88 26.84 -7.15 9.47
N SER A 89 26.67 -6.72 8.22
CA SER A 89 27.61 -7.00 7.11
C SER A 89 28.62 -5.88 6.86
N SER A 90 28.64 -4.84 7.70
CA SER A 90 29.51 -3.66 7.56
C SER A 90 30.66 -3.63 8.58
N TYR A 91 31.16 -4.80 8.98
CA TYR A 91 32.43 -4.97 9.70
C TYR A 91 33.30 -6.02 8.99
#